data_AF-A0A2N6K8W5-F1
#
_entry.id   AF-A0A2N6K8W5-F1
#
_cell.length_a   1.000
_cell.length_b   1.000
_cell.length_c   1.000
_cell.angle_alpha   90.00
_cell.angle_beta   90.00
_cell.angle_gamma   90.00
#
_symmetry.space_group_name_H-M   'P 1'
#
loop_
_entity.id
_entity.type
_entity.pdbx_description
1 polymer ?
#
loop_
_entity_poly.entity_id
_entity_poly.type
_entity_poly.pdbx_seq_one_letter_code
_entity_poly.pdbx_strand_id
1 'polypeptide(L)'
;MKLKIRRRQFGQLVLASAATTAIINLADKGFAQNSSTLVYGAIVAAKGRKQAKDQDSTDVANTTPAINVTALDVATLQQVSTTEVPSTAVDNANTVTESAQKALYTEPTERITGFTSLSDGSFVFVVVGSSRKGNYTKLLITDIKKLDKKPKSKKISGFKKTNNTIEGVVGTKDDKLICIVSESGGTPPFKFALVDPQNGKVSYESDLALPELFPNRRYSNLAQSPLDGKYYLTTMNSEGITQLAQLDLDNKSIITGKGKIIELSPLTFDRQALANDLFSLAFSPSGDLYAVGKVKSEQTKYLFNVDLKNAQMKRLTEFSVDKIAFARS
;
A
#
# COMPACT_ATOMS: atom_id res chain seq x y z
N MET A 1 -21.49 90.01 -2.46
CA MET A 1 -22.95 90.27 -2.60
C MET A 1 -23.49 89.43 -3.76
N LYS A 2 -24.67 88.83 -3.59
CA LYS A 2 -25.39 87.81 -4.41
C LYS A 2 -25.08 86.32 -4.12
N LEU A 3 -25.87 85.79 -3.19
CA LEU A 3 -26.31 84.39 -3.11
C LEU A 3 -27.66 84.27 -3.86
N LYS A 4 -27.89 83.16 -4.60
CA LYS A 4 -29.22 82.57 -4.95
C LYS A 4 -28.99 81.19 -5.58
N ILE A 5 -29.11 80.08 -4.84
CA ILE A 5 -30.28 79.21 -4.53
C ILE A 5 -30.68 78.21 -5.65
N ARG A 6 -30.41 76.92 -5.34
CA ARG A 6 -31.08 75.61 -5.61
C ARG A 6 -32.08 75.41 -6.76
N ARG A 7 -32.00 74.21 -7.37
CA ARG A 7 -33.08 73.20 -7.39
C ARG A 7 -32.55 71.76 -7.47
N ARG A 8 -33.36 70.83 -6.97
CA ARG A 8 -33.13 69.41 -6.70
C ARG A 8 -33.85 68.56 -7.78
N GLN A 9 -33.36 67.33 -7.96
CA GLN A 9 -34.09 66.05 -8.10
C GLN A 9 -34.22 65.31 -9.47
N PHE A 10 -33.77 64.04 -9.37
CA PHE A 10 -34.31 62.74 -9.85
C PHE A 10 -34.00 62.14 -11.23
N GLY A 11 -33.47 60.90 -11.17
CA GLY A 11 -33.67 59.79 -12.12
C GLY A 11 -32.76 59.81 -13.34
N GLN A 12 -32.19 58.73 -13.86
CA GLN A 12 -32.35 57.30 -13.64
C GLN A 12 -31.04 56.60 -14.04
N LEU A 13 -30.80 55.44 -13.44
CA LEU A 13 -29.76 54.50 -13.85
C LEU A 13 -29.92 54.11 -15.33
N VAL A 14 -28.81 54.05 -16.05
CA VAL A 14 -28.62 53.04 -17.11
C VAL A 14 -27.28 52.36 -16.89
N LEU A 15 -27.41 51.06 -16.66
CA LEU A 15 -26.37 50.04 -16.53
C LEU A 15 -25.81 49.65 -17.89
N ALA A 16 -24.62 49.04 -17.80
CA ALA A 16 -23.95 48.18 -18.78
C ALA A 16 -23.17 48.93 -19.87
N SER A 17 -21.94 48.56 -20.23
CA SER A 17 -21.04 47.51 -19.73
C SER A 17 -19.77 47.61 -20.59
N ALA A 18 -18.60 47.59 -19.99
CA ALA A 18 -17.40 47.04 -20.63
C ALA A 18 -16.42 46.66 -19.54
N ALA A 19 -16.44 45.36 -19.22
CA ALA A 19 -15.50 44.71 -18.32
C ALA A 19 -14.11 44.72 -18.93
N THR A 20 -13.13 45.25 -18.18
CA THR A 20 -11.74 44.82 -18.30
C THR A 20 -11.31 44.32 -16.93
N THR A 21 -11.46 43.01 -16.75
CA THR A 21 -10.92 42.26 -15.62
C THR A 21 -9.40 42.30 -15.66
N ALA A 22 -8.79 43.20 -14.90
CA ALA A 22 -7.45 42.96 -14.37
C ALA A 22 -7.61 41.91 -13.27
N ILE A 23 -7.34 40.65 -13.59
CA ILE A 23 -7.23 39.60 -12.57
C ILE A 23 -5.91 39.82 -11.85
N ILE A 24 -6.01 40.49 -10.70
CA ILE A 24 -4.98 40.57 -9.68
C ILE A 24 -4.91 39.18 -9.04
N ASN A 25 -3.89 38.39 -9.40
CA ASN A 25 -3.55 37.12 -8.73
C ASN A 25 -2.85 37.39 -7.38
N LEU A 26 -3.55 38.01 -6.44
CA LEU A 26 -3.11 38.17 -5.04
C LEU A 26 -4.25 37.76 -4.07
N ALA A 27 -4.44 36.45 -3.92
CA ALA A 27 -5.08 35.70 -2.82
C ALA A 27 -5.21 34.26 -3.35
N ASP A 28 -4.66 33.17 -2.81
CA ASP A 28 -4.23 32.84 -1.47
C ASP A 28 -2.90 32.06 -1.54
N LYS A 29 -1.80 32.65 -1.07
CA LYS A 29 -0.69 31.88 -0.51
C LYS A 29 -0.81 31.93 1.01
N GLY A 30 -1.94 31.45 1.51
CA GLY A 30 -2.10 31.09 2.91
C GLY A 30 -1.26 29.85 3.19
N PHE A 31 -0.16 30.05 3.92
CA PHE A 31 0.53 29.06 4.75
C PHE A 31 0.22 27.58 4.48
N ALA A 32 0.90 26.96 3.52
CA ALA A 32 1.28 25.57 3.70
C ALA A 32 2.51 25.60 4.61
N GLN A 33 2.28 25.56 5.92
CA GLN A 33 3.25 24.98 6.83
C GLN A 33 3.63 23.64 6.20
N ASN A 34 4.89 23.47 5.77
CA ASN A 34 5.39 22.21 5.21
C ASN A 34 5.23 21.15 6.32
N SER A 35 4.05 20.55 6.42
CA SER A 35 3.84 19.36 7.22
C SER A 35 4.67 18.29 6.52
N SER A 36 5.82 17.96 7.12
CA SER A 36 6.70 16.87 6.70
C SER A 36 5.84 15.66 6.37
N THR A 37 5.74 15.31 5.09
CA THR A 37 4.99 14.11 4.66
C THR A 37 5.96 12.95 4.73
N LEU A 38 5.73 12.05 5.68
CA LEU A 38 6.63 10.93 5.93
C LEU A 38 6.14 9.68 5.20
N VAL A 39 7.01 9.11 4.37
CA VAL A 39 6.87 7.72 3.92
C VAL A 39 7.60 6.83 4.92
N TYR A 40 6.91 5.79 5.38
CA TYR A 40 7.49 4.77 6.23
C TYR A 40 7.88 3.59 5.37
N GLY A 41 9.13 3.15 5.46
CA GLY A 41 9.63 1.97 4.79
C GLY A 41 10.00 0.88 5.81
N ALA A 42 9.72 -0.37 5.47
CA ALA A 42 9.86 -1.52 6.36
C ALA A 42 10.76 -2.58 5.74
N ILE A 43 11.65 -3.16 6.57
CA ILE A 43 12.50 -4.30 6.19
C ILE A 43 12.70 -5.22 7.40
N VAL A 44 12.80 -6.52 7.16
CA VAL A 44 13.14 -7.49 8.22
C VAL A 44 14.53 -7.16 8.77
N ALA A 45 14.61 -6.93 10.09
CA ALA A 45 15.86 -6.59 10.77
C ALA A 45 16.87 -7.74 10.64
N ALA A 46 18.16 -7.41 10.49
CA ALA A 46 19.21 -8.42 10.28
C ALA A 46 19.29 -9.44 11.42
N LYS A 47 19.09 -8.99 12.67
CA LYS A 47 19.04 -9.86 13.86
C LYS A 47 17.82 -10.80 13.89
N GLY A 48 16.78 -10.50 13.12
CA GLY A 48 15.58 -11.32 12.98
C GLY A 48 15.65 -12.35 11.84
N ARG A 49 16.68 -12.30 10.98
CA ARG A 49 16.84 -13.26 9.88
C ARG A 49 17.37 -14.59 10.40
N LYS A 50 16.45 -15.49 10.77
CA LYS A 50 16.79 -16.87 11.11
C LYS A 50 17.20 -17.65 9.86
N GLN A 51 18.32 -18.36 9.91
CA GLN A 51 18.75 -19.24 8.83
C GLN A 51 17.86 -20.49 8.77
N ALA A 52 17.55 -20.97 7.57
CA ALA A 52 16.62 -22.06 7.32
C ALA A 52 17.04 -23.42 7.87
N LYS A 53 18.28 -23.57 8.34
CA LYS A 53 18.76 -24.81 8.96
C LYS A 53 18.25 -25.03 10.38
N ASP A 54 17.80 -23.98 11.06
CA ASP A 54 17.49 -24.01 12.49
C ASP A 54 16.00 -23.91 12.84
N GLN A 55 15.11 -23.89 11.85
CA GLN A 55 13.69 -23.66 12.08
C GLN A 55 12.88 -24.96 12.17
N ASP A 56 12.47 -25.31 13.40
CA ASP A 56 11.25 -26.08 13.57
C ASP A 56 10.05 -25.25 13.08
N SER A 57 9.17 -25.88 12.31
CA SER A 57 7.97 -25.27 11.71
C SER A 57 7.08 -24.52 12.70
N THR A 58 7.14 -24.90 13.98
CA THR A 58 6.38 -24.32 15.08
C THR A 58 6.81 -22.90 15.43
N ASP A 59 8.11 -22.60 15.44
CA ASP A 59 8.62 -21.27 15.80
C ASP A 59 8.32 -20.23 14.71
N VAL A 60 8.47 -20.62 13.43
CA VAL A 60 8.16 -19.78 12.26
C VAL A 60 6.68 -19.41 12.22
N ALA A 61 5.80 -20.33 12.60
CA ALA A 61 4.38 -20.07 12.63
C ALA A 61 3.98 -19.15 13.80
N ASN A 62 4.70 -19.21 14.92
CA ASN A 62 4.29 -18.63 16.20
C ASN A 62 4.98 -17.31 16.57
N THR A 63 5.96 -16.85 15.79
CA THR A 63 6.68 -15.60 16.06
C THR A 63 6.77 -14.73 14.80
N THR A 64 6.78 -13.41 14.97
CA THR A 64 7.15 -12.46 13.91
C THR A 64 8.61 -12.04 14.08
N PRO A 65 9.33 -11.72 12.99
CA PRO A 65 10.67 -11.17 13.10
C PRO A 65 10.61 -9.75 13.66
N ALA A 66 11.76 -9.25 14.11
CA ALA A 66 11.94 -7.81 14.31
C ALA A 66 11.95 -7.10 12.94
N ILE A 67 11.39 -5.90 12.89
CA ILE A 67 11.25 -5.09 11.67
C ILE A 67 11.86 -3.72 11.91
N ASN A 68 12.77 -3.31 11.02
CA ASN A 68 13.25 -1.93 10.98
C ASN A 68 12.29 -1.10 10.15
N VAL A 69 11.76 -0.04 10.75
CA VAL A 69 10.91 0.95 10.11
C VAL A 69 11.69 2.25 9.98
N THR A 70 11.95 2.67 8.75
CA THR A 70 12.64 3.92 8.43
C THR A 70 11.62 4.94 7.96
N ALA A 71 11.58 6.11 8.61
CA ALA A 71 10.80 7.25 8.15
C ALA A 71 11.66 8.14 7.25
N LEU A 72 11.14 8.48 6.08
CA LEU A 72 11.77 9.39 5.12
C LEU A 72 10.79 10.52 4.82
N ASP A 73 11.27 11.76 4.89
CA ASP A 73 10.48 12.92 4.49
C ASP A 73 10.53 13.04 2.95
N VAL A 74 9.37 12.97 2.30
CA VAL A 74 9.32 12.93 0.82
C VAL A 74 9.60 14.29 0.16
N ALA A 75 9.52 15.39 0.91
CA ALA A 75 9.81 16.73 0.40
C ALA A 75 11.31 17.03 0.39
N THR A 76 12.02 16.62 1.46
CA THR A 76 13.46 16.80 1.63
C THR A 76 14.27 15.61 1.14
N LEU A 77 13.63 14.44 0.98
CA LEU A 77 14.24 13.14 0.67
C LEU A 77 15.27 12.68 1.71
N GLN A 78 15.18 13.22 2.93
CA GLN A 78 16.06 12.86 4.04
C GLN A 78 15.40 11.84 4.95
N GLN A 79 16.20 10.89 5.42
CA GLN A 79 15.80 9.99 6.48
C GLN A 79 15.64 10.76 7.79
N VAL A 80 14.46 10.64 8.41
CA VAL A 80 14.10 11.33 9.66
C VAL A 80 14.39 10.45 10.87
N SER A 81 14.06 9.16 10.77
CA SER A 81 14.27 8.21 11.87
C SER A 81 14.35 6.77 11.38
N THR A 82 14.91 5.91 12.23
CA THR A 82 14.77 4.46 12.13
C THR A 82 14.34 3.92 13.49
N THR A 83 13.34 3.05 13.49
CA THR A 83 12.78 2.46 14.70
C THR A 83 12.67 0.96 14.51
N GLU A 84 13.11 0.18 15.49
CA GLU A 84 12.97 -1.28 15.47
C GLU A 84 11.66 -1.67 16.18
N VAL A 85 10.77 -2.33 15.44
CA VAL A 85 9.62 -3.05 16.01
C VAL A 85 10.10 -4.43 16.43
N PRO A 86 10.00 -4.80 17.72
CA PRO A 86 10.58 -6.04 18.22
C PRO A 86 9.84 -7.28 17.70
N SER A 87 10.57 -8.39 17.65
CA SER A 87 9.98 -9.72 17.44
C SER A 87 8.92 -10.00 18.49
N THR A 88 7.79 -10.57 18.07
CA THR A 88 6.64 -10.78 18.95
C THR A 88 6.01 -12.15 18.68
N ALA A 89 5.66 -12.86 19.76
CA ALA A 89 4.85 -14.08 19.66
C ALA A 89 3.42 -13.74 19.21
N VAL A 90 2.84 -14.57 18.35
CA VAL A 90 1.45 -14.43 17.90
C VAL A 90 0.49 -14.69 19.07
N ASP A 91 -0.56 -13.87 19.17
CA ASP A 91 -1.54 -13.93 20.26
C ASP A 91 -2.42 -15.18 20.18
N ASN A 92 -2.56 -15.76 18.99
CA ASN A 92 -3.38 -16.93 18.68
C ASN A 92 -2.52 -18.16 18.33
N ALA A 93 -1.50 -18.45 19.14
CA ALA A 93 -0.55 -19.54 18.87
C ALA A 93 -1.22 -20.92 18.64
N ASN A 94 -2.35 -21.17 19.31
CA ASN A 94 -3.12 -22.41 19.18
C ASN A 94 -3.97 -22.49 17.89
N THR A 95 -4.07 -21.41 17.11
CA THR A 95 -4.77 -21.44 15.83
C THR A 95 -4.03 -22.35 14.85
N VAL A 96 -4.75 -23.35 14.36
CA VAL A 96 -4.29 -24.24 13.29
C VAL A 96 -4.30 -23.47 11.97
N THR A 97 -3.18 -23.55 11.26
CA THR A 97 -2.99 -22.95 9.93
C THR A 97 -2.79 -24.04 8.90
N GLU A 98 -3.16 -23.76 7.65
CA GLU A 98 -3.05 -24.70 6.54
C GLU A 98 -1.58 -25.00 6.21
N SER A 99 -1.13 -26.24 6.44
CA SER A 99 0.25 -26.67 6.15
C SER A 99 0.32 -27.60 4.95
N ALA A 100 1.38 -27.50 4.15
CA ALA A 100 1.69 -28.44 3.07
C ALA A 100 2.56 -29.60 3.57
N GLN A 101 2.46 -30.77 2.93
CA GLN A 101 3.32 -31.92 3.24
C GLN A 101 4.79 -31.68 2.86
N LYS A 102 5.01 -30.94 1.76
CA LYS A 102 6.33 -30.51 1.29
C LYS A 102 6.19 -29.20 0.53
N ALA A 103 7.03 -28.22 0.85
CA ALA A 103 7.08 -26.96 0.14
C ALA A 103 8.53 -26.57 -0.20
N LEU A 104 8.69 -25.87 -1.33
CA LEU A 104 9.92 -25.17 -1.64
C LEU A 104 10.01 -23.93 -0.73
N TYR A 105 11.21 -23.68 -0.23
CA TYR A 105 11.53 -22.47 0.53
C TYR A 105 12.87 -21.93 0.04
N THR A 106 13.00 -20.62 0.08
CA THR A 106 14.21 -19.89 -0.31
C THR A 106 14.51 -18.86 0.78
N GLU A 107 15.78 -18.56 0.98
CA GLU A 107 16.17 -17.46 1.88
C GLU A 107 15.80 -16.09 1.28
N PRO A 108 15.45 -15.09 2.11
CA PRO A 108 15.25 -15.20 3.56
C PRO A 108 13.99 -15.99 3.92
N THR A 109 14.05 -16.79 4.99
CA THR A 109 12.88 -17.54 5.50
C THR A 109 11.72 -16.65 5.93
N GLU A 110 11.95 -15.39 6.26
CA GLU A 110 10.89 -14.44 6.58
C GLU A 110 10.97 -13.20 5.70
N ARG A 111 9.82 -12.77 5.19
CA ARG A 111 9.69 -11.58 4.34
C ARG A 111 8.44 -10.76 4.69
N ILE A 112 8.53 -9.45 4.51
CA ILE A 112 7.37 -8.56 4.60
C ILE A 112 6.75 -8.49 3.21
N THR A 113 5.52 -8.95 3.06
CA THR A 113 4.82 -8.97 1.76
C THR A 113 3.74 -7.91 1.64
N GLY A 114 3.34 -7.30 2.76
CA GLY A 114 2.37 -6.23 2.80
C GLY A 114 2.66 -5.24 3.93
N PHE A 115 2.35 -3.96 3.70
CA PHE A 115 2.48 -2.91 4.69
C PHE A 115 1.41 -1.85 4.43
N THR A 116 0.59 -1.56 5.43
CA THR A 116 -0.49 -0.58 5.33
C THR A 116 -0.74 0.06 6.70
N SER A 117 -1.64 1.04 6.75
CA SER A 117 -2.09 1.69 7.99
C SER A 117 -3.60 1.55 8.16
N LEU A 118 -4.05 1.56 9.41
CA LEU A 118 -5.46 1.55 9.79
C LEU A 118 -5.93 2.96 10.18
N SER A 119 -7.24 3.12 10.35
CA SER A 119 -7.86 4.41 10.69
C SER A 119 -7.44 4.94 12.08
N ASP A 120 -7.07 4.04 12.99
CA ASP A 120 -6.59 4.38 14.34
C ASP A 120 -5.11 4.85 14.38
N GLY A 121 -4.46 4.95 13.21
CA GLY A 121 -3.07 5.34 13.06
C GLY A 121 -2.06 4.22 13.30
N SER A 122 -2.52 3.01 13.61
CA SER A 122 -1.65 1.84 13.68
C SER A 122 -1.20 1.38 12.29
N PHE A 123 -0.05 0.75 12.27
CA PHE A 123 0.53 0.12 11.09
C PHE A 123 0.31 -1.38 11.14
N VAL A 124 0.05 -1.97 9.98
CA VAL A 124 -0.13 -3.41 9.78
C VAL A 124 0.94 -3.92 8.83
N PHE A 125 1.77 -4.84 9.30
CA PHE A 125 2.71 -5.60 8.50
C PHE A 125 2.15 -6.99 8.24
N VAL A 126 2.23 -7.43 7.00
CA VAL A 126 1.99 -8.82 6.62
C VAL A 126 3.35 -9.49 6.46
N VAL A 127 3.61 -10.48 7.31
CA VAL A 127 4.85 -11.24 7.32
C VAL A 127 4.57 -12.67 6.87
N VAL A 128 5.33 -13.15 5.89
CA VAL A 128 5.34 -14.55 5.48
C VAL A 128 6.60 -15.20 6.01
N GLY A 129 6.44 -16.25 6.82
CA GLY A 129 7.50 -17.16 7.21
C GLY A 129 7.42 -18.46 6.41
N SER A 130 8.47 -18.82 5.69
CA SER A 130 8.58 -20.01 4.85
C SER A 130 9.26 -21.15 5.60
N SER A 131 8.70 -22.35 5.50
CA SER A 131 9.27 -23.57 6.08
C SER A 131 9.12 -24.76 5.12
N ARG A 132 9.68 -25.92 5.50
CA ARG A 132 9.47 -27.19 4.79
C ARG A 132 8.00 -27.63 4.73
N LYS A 133 7.16 -27.15 5.66
CA LYS A 133 5.72 -27.42 5.74
C LYS A 133 4.87 -26.33 5.07
N GLY A 134 5.49 -25.44 4.29
CA GLY A 134 4.81 -24.35 3.60
C GLY A 134 4.99 -23.00 4.28
N ASN A 135 4.23 -22.03 3.77
CA ASN A 135 4.23 -20.64 4.22
C ASN A 135 3.22 -20.41 5.36
N TYR A 136 3.66 -19.65 6.36
CA TYR A 136 2.86 -19.15 7.47
C TYR A 136 2.74 -17.64 7.36
N THR A 137 1.53 -17.14 7.15
CA THR A 137 1.28 -15.70 7.05
C THR A 137 0.80 -15.16 8.39
N LYS A 138 1.35 -14.01 8.81
CA LYS A 138 1.11 -13.38 10.10
C LYS A 138 0.84 -11.88 9.89
N LEU A 139 -0.02 -11.32 10.72
CA LEU A 139 -0.17 -9.88 10.90
C LEU A 139 0.66 -9.44 12.10
N LEU A 140 1.37 -8.33 11.97
CA LEU A 140 1.95 -7.58 13.08
C LEU A 140 1.34 -6.18 13.06
N ILE A 141 0.74 -5.75 14.16
CA ILE A 141 0.00 -4.50 14.27
C ILE A 141 0.61 -3.66 15.40
N THR A 142 1.01 -2.43 15.10
CA THR A 142 1.65 -1.55 16.08
C THR A 142 1.49 -0.07 15.76
N ASP A 143 1.47 0.78 16.79
CA ASP A 143 1.69 2.22 16.65
C ASP A 143 3.21 2.45 16.75
N ILE A 144 3.86 2.73 15.62
CA ILE A 144 5.33 2.91 15.57
C ILE A 144 5.83 4.11 16.40
N LYS A 145 4.93 5.04 16.79
CA LYS A 145 5.26 6.16 17.67
C LYS A 145 5.13 5.79 19.15
N LYS A 146 4.52 4.65 19.47
CA LYS A 146 4.20 4.17 20.83
C LYS A 146 4.58 2.70 21.00
N LEU A 147 5.88 2.41 20.84
CA LEU A 147 6.44 1.06 21.02
C LEU A 147 6.64 0.66 22.49
N ASP A 148 6.28 1.53 23.43
CA ASP A 148 6.15 1.18 24.86
C ASP A 148 5.07 0.10 25.07
N LYS A 149 4.09 0.02 24.18
CA LYS A 149 3.12 -1.06 24.12
C LYS A 149 3.63 -2.20 23.25
N LYS A 150 3.50 -3.42 23.77
CA LYS A 150 3.82 -4.64 23.01
C LYS A 150 2.99 -4.66 21.70
N PRO A 151 3.63 -4.84 20.52
CA PRO A 151 2.92 -5.04 19.26
C PRO A 151 1.92 -6.20 19.37
N LYS A 152 0.78 -6.10 18.66
CA LYS A 152 -0.16 -7.20 18.54
C LYS A 152 0.21 -8.06 17.34
N SER A 153 0.02 -9.36 17.44
CA SER A 153 0.38 -10.26 16.34
C SER A 153 -0.61 -11.40 16.20
N LYS A 154 -0.99 -11.73 14.96
CA LYS A 154 -1.99 -12.76 14.66
C LYS A 154 -1.51 -13.66 13.53
N LYS A 155 -1.59 -14.97 13.72
CA LYS A 155 -1.58 -15.91 12.60
C LYS A 155 -2.80 -15.67 11.73
N ILE A 156 -2.60 -15.75 10.42
CA ILE A 156 -3.68 -15.77 9.45
C ILE A 156 -4.07 -17.21 9.15
N SER A 157 -5.36 -17.52 9.20
CA SER A 157 -5.91 -18.86 8.94
C SER A 157 -7.23 -18.81 8.18
N GLY A 158 -7.70 -19.96 7.68
CA GLY A 158 -8.93 -20.06 6.90
C GLY A 158 -8.70 -19.93 5.40
N PHE A 159 -7.46 -20.14 4.93
CA PHE A 159 -7.19 -20.19 3.51
C PHE A 159 -7.81 -21.43 2.87
N LYS A 160 -8.28 -21.31 1.63
CA LYS A 160 -8.90 -22.44 0.89
C LYS A 160 -7.91 -23.53 0.45
N LYS A 161 -6.64 -23.19 0.31
CA LYS A 161 -5.55 -24.12 -0.06
C LYS A 161 -4.47 -24.11 1.01
N THR A 162 -3.41 -24.91 0.83
CA THR A 162 -2.21 -24.85 1.66
C THR A 162 -1.14 -23.99 0.97
N ASN A 163 -0.08 -23.63 1.70
CA ASN A 163 1.07 -22.90 1.14
C ASN A 163 0.75 -21.51 0.56
N ASN A 164 -0.29 -20.84 1.07
CA ASN A 164 -0.68 -19.51 0.61
C ASN A 164 0.25 -18.42 1.15
N THR A 165 0.27 -17.31 0.44
CA THR A 165 0.88 -16.06 0.88
C THR A 165 -0.06 -14.92 0.57
N ILE A 166 0.07 -13.82 1.32
CA ILE A 166 -0.55 -12.54 0.95
C ILE A 166 0.54 -11.72 0.27
N GLU A 167 0.28 -11.17 -0.92
CA GLU A 167 1.26 -10.43 -1.75
C GLU A 167 0.85 -8.96 -1.98
N GLY A 168 -0.29 -8.55 -1.43
CA GLY A 168 -0.77 -7.16 -1.39
C GLY A 168 -1.81 -7.02 -0.29
N VAL A 169 -1.83 -5.86 0.39
CA VAL A 169 -2.74 -5.58 1.50
C VAL A 169 -3.10 -4.11 1.53
N VAL A 170 -4.36 -3.80 1.79
CA VAL A 170 -4.81 -2.44 2.08
C VAL A 170 -5.85 -2.48 3.19
N GLY A 171 -5.76 -1.56 4.15
CA GLY A 171 -6.84 -1.35 5.12
C GLY A 171 -8.05 -0.73 4.44
N THR A 172 -9.26 -1.06 4.87
CA THR A 172 -10.49 -0.39 4.47
C THR A 172 -10.87 0.70 5.48
N LYS A 173 -12.00 1.38 5.28
CA LYS A 173 -12.50 2.39 6.24
C LYS A 173 -13.11 1.76 7.49
N ASP A 174 -13.60 0.53 7.40
CA ASP A 174 -14.11 -0.28 8.51
C ASP A 174 -13.00 -1.14 9.14
N ASP A 175 -11.73 -0.79 8.91
CA ASP A 175 -10.53 -1.46 9.42
C ASP A 175 -10.46 -2.97 9.14
N LYS A 176 -11.14 -3.45 8.10
CA LYS A 176 -10.86 -4.76 7.50
C LYS A 176 -9.65 -4.65 6.59
N LEU A 177 -9.05 -5.78 6.24
CA LEU A 177 -7.96 -5.83 5.27
C LEU A 177 -8.45 -6.48 3.99
N ILE A 178 -8.33 -5.79 2.86
CA ILE A 178 -8.41 -6.43 1.54
C ILE A 178 -7.01 -6.94 1.21
N CYS A 179 -6.91 -8.22 0.90
CA CYS A 179 -5.66 -8.91 0.65
C CYS A 179 -5.66 -9.55 -0.74
N ILE A 180 -4.52 -9.50 -1.42
CA ILE A 180 -4.22 -10.31 -2.59
C ILE A 180 -3.53 -11.58 -2.10
N VAL A 181 -4.20 -12.73 -2.19
CA VAL A 181 -3.72 -14.03 -1.75
C VAL A 181 -3.19 -14.81 -2.96
N SER A 182 -1.94 -15.23 -2.93
CA SER A 182 -1.46 -16.30 -3.81
C SER A 182 -1.85 -17.64 -3.21
N GLU A 183 -2.45 -18.50 -4.02
CA GLU A 183 -2.75 -19.88 -3.62
C GLU A 183 -1.58 -20.85 -3.84
N SER A 184 -0.40 -20.34 -4.24
CA SER A 184 0.79 -21.14 -4.57
C SER A 184 2.09 -20.41 -4.20
N GLY A 185 2.30 -20.10 -2.92
CA GLY A 185 3.61 -19.67 -2.40
C GLY A 185 4.21 -18.38 -2.96
N GLY A 186 3.37 -17.48 -3.46
CA GLY A 186 3.75 -16.23 -4.13
C GLY A 186 3.70 -16.31 -5.66
N THR A 187 3.13 -17.38 -6.23
CA THR A 187 2.96 -17.60 -7.67
C THR A 187 1.48 -17.77 -8.03
N PRO A 188 1.08 -17.54 -9.29
CA PRO A 188 -0.30 -17.74 -9.70
C PRO A 188 -0.79 -19.18 -9.42
N PRO A 189 -2.09 -19.38 -9.13
CA PRO A 189 -3.17 -18.39 -9.20
C PRO A 189 -3.30 -17.50 -7.94
N PHE A 190 -3.91 -16.34 -8.14
CA PHE A 190 -4.20 -15.36 -7.09
C PHE A 190 -5.70 -15.17 -6.88
N LYS A 191 -6.10 -14.72 -5.69
CA LYS A 191 -7.47 -14.30 -5.36
C LYS A 191 -7.47 -13.12 -4.40
N PHE A 192 -8.55 -12.36 -4.40
CA PHE A 192 -8.82 -11.47 -3.27
C PHE A 192 -9.40 -12.23 -2.09
N ALA A 193 -9.10 -11.74 -0.90
CA ALA A 193 -9.74 -12.15 0.34
C ALA A 193 -9.83 -10.98 1.31
N LEU A 194 -10.77 -11.07 2.24
CA LEU A 194 -10.82 -10.23 3.42
C LEU A 194 -10.08 -10.93 4.56
N VAL A 195 -9.33 -10.15 5.35
CA VAL A 195 -8.74 -10.62 6.60
C VAL A 195 -9.17 -9.69 7.72
N ASP A 196 -9.74 -10.27 8.77
CA ASP A 196 -10.05 -9.56 10.00
C ASP A 196 -8.75 -9.39 10.82
N PRO A 197 -8.26 -8.16 11.05
CA PRO A 197 -7.01 -7.95 11.78
C PRO A 197 -7.09 -8.33 13.26
N GLN A 198 -8.27 -8.47 13.86
CA GLN A 198 -8.43 -8.81 15.27
C GLN A 198 -8.17 -10.30 15.55
N ASN A 199 -8.57 -11.17 14.63
CA ASN A 199 -8.46 -12.63 14.80
C ASN A 199 -7.65 -13.33 13.71
N GLY A 200 -7.29 -12.65 12.62
CA GLY A 200 -6.52 -13.20 11.50
C GLY A 200 -7.33 -14.15 10.59
N LYS A 201 -8.66 -14.20 10.73
CA LYS A 201 -9.50 -15.09 9.94
C LYS A 201 -9.67 -14.56 8.52
N VAL A 202 -9.43 -15.42 7.54
CA VAL A 202 -9.68 -15.15 6.12
C VAL A 202 -11.16 -15.38 5.82
N SER A 203 -11.79 -14.44 5.14
CA SER A 203 -13.09 -14.62 4.50
C SER A 203 -12.99 -14.31 3.00
N TYR A 204 -13.73 -15.08 2.19
CA TYR A 204 -13.84 -14.85 0.75
C TYR A 204 -15.23 -14.30 0.42
N GLU A 205 -15.79 -13.54 1.36
CA GLU A 205 -17.16 -13.06 1.34
C GLU A 205 -17.39 -12.10 0.15
N SER A 206 -18.63 -12.10 -0.32
CA SER A 206 -19.10 -11.30 -1.46
C SER A 206 -19.35 -9.83 -1.12
N ASP A 207 -19.21 -9.42 0.14
CA ASP A 207 -19.66 -8.10 0.63
C ASP A 207 -18.98 -6.93 -0.09
N LEU A 208 -17.72 -7.12 -0.50
CA LEU A 208 -16.98 -6.12 -1.30
C LEU A 208 -17.09 -6.33 -2.81
N ALA A 209 -17.90 -7.31 -3.24
CA ALA A 209 -18.10 -7.65 -4.65
C ALA A 209 -16.77 -7.80 -5.41
N LEU A 210 -15.74 -8.39 -4.77
CA LEU A 210 -14.39 -8.44 -5.33
C LEU A 210 -14.35 -9.32 -6.60
N PRO A 211 -13.69 -8.88 -7.68
CA PRO A 211 -13.59 -9.65 -8.91
C PRO A 211 -12.79 -10.94 -8.73
N GLU A 212 -13.01 -11.86 -9.66
CA GLU A 212 -12.08 -12.97 -9.87
C GLU A 212 -10.84 -12.47 -10.62
N LEU A 213 -9.69 -13.04 -10.28
CA LEU A 213 -8.41 -12.70 -10.88
C LEU A 213 -8.03 -13.73 -11.96
N PHE A 214 -7.39 -13.28 -13.03
CA PHE A 214 -6.91 -14.17 -14.07
C PHE A 214 -5.89 -15.19 -13.50
N PRO A 215 -6.06 -16.50 -13.76
CA PRO A 215 -5.29 -17.55 -13.09
C PRO A 215 -3.81 -17.58 -13.47
N ASN A 216 -3.45 -17.04 -14.64
CA ASN A 216 -2.09 -17.06 -15.19
C ASN A 216 -1.36 -15.72 -15.06
N ARG A 217 -1.84 -14.83 -14.19
CA ARG A 217 -1.21 -13.52 -13.93
C ARG A 217 -0.77 -13.43 -12.48
N ARG A 218 0.39 -12.79 -12.26
CA ARG A 218 0.81 -12.41 -10.92
C ARG A 218 0.11 -11.12 -10.53
N TYR A 219 -0.39 -11.06 -9.30
CA TYR A 219 -0.94 -9.85 -8.70
C TYR A 219 -0.19 -9.58 -7.40
N SER A 220 0.16 -8.34 -7.17
CA SER A 220 0.94 -7.91 -6.01
C SER A 220 0.67 -6.44 -5.75
N ASN A 221 1.04 -6.01 -4.54
CA ASN A 221 0.84 -4.63 -4.08
C ASN A 221 -0.65 -4.23 -4.08
N LEU A 222 -1.06 -3.43 -3.12
CA LEU A 222 -2.43 -2.92 -3.09
C LEU A 222 -2.43 -1.62 -2.31
N ALA A 223 -2.88 -0.55 -2.94
CA ALA A 223 -2.93 0.77 -2.35
C ALA A 223 -4.26 1.43 -2.70
N GLN A 224 -4.81 2.20 -1.77
CA GLN A 224 -6.00 2.99 -2.01
C GLN A 224 -5.59 4.45 -2.19
N SER A 225 -6.08 5.08 -3.25
CA SER A 225 -5.94 6.51 -3.46
C SER A 225 -6.85 7.26 -2.46
N PRO A 226 -6.31 8.24 -1.70
CA PRO A 226 -7.12 9.04 -0.79
C PRO A 226 -8.04 10.03 -1.51
N LEU A 227 -7.79 10.33 -2.79
CA LEU A 227 -8.51 11.36 -3.54
C LEU A 227 -9.84 10.85 -4.09
N ASP A 228 -9.86 9.62 -4.60
CA ASP A 228 -11.02 9.02 -5.26
C ASP A 228 -11.47 7.70 -4.63
N GLY A 229 -10.75 7.21 -3.61
CA GLY A 229 -11.06 5.96 -2.91
C GLY A 229 -10.82 4.70 -3.75
N LYS A 230 -10.28 4.83 -4.97
CA LYS A 230 -10.02 3.70 -5.87
C LYS A 230 -8.79 2.93 -5.43
N TYR A 231 -8.78 1.64 -5.75
CA TYR A 231 -7.69 0.74 -5.40
C TYR A 231 -6.80 0.53 -6.62
N TYR A 232 -5.50 0.51 -6.37
CA TYR A 232 -4.46 0.29 -7.37
C TYR A 232 -3.55 -0.84 -6.93
N LEU A 233 -3.14 -1.66 -7.90
CA LEU A 233 -2.30 -2.83 -7.69
C LEU A 233 -1.37 -3.01 -8.88
N THR A 234 -0.38 -3.87 -8.75
CA THR A 234 0.46 -4.29 -9.88
C THR A 234 0.06 -5.67 -10.38
N THR A 235 0.08 -5.83 -11.70
CA THR A 235 -0.03 -7.14 -12.34
C THR A 235 1.19 -7.41 -13.19
N MET A 236 1.56 -8.68 -13.33
CA MET A 236 2.61 -9.09 -14.25
C MET A 236 2.11 -10.28 -15.07
N ASN A 237 2.23 -10.14 -16.39
CA ASN A 237 1.85 -11.16 -17.35
C ASN A 237 2.98 -12.19 -17.52
N SER A 238 2.77 -13.19 -18.38
CA SER A 238 3.77 -14.22 -18.70
C SER A 238 5.01 -13.68 -19.42
N GLU A 239 4.95 -12.46 -19.96
CA GLU A 239 6.08 -11.79 -20.62
C GLU A 239 6.99 -11.06 -19.62
N GLY A 240 6.63 -11.05 -18.33
CA GLY A 240 7.39 -10.37 -17.27
C GLY A 240 7.20 -8.85 -17.24
N ILE A 241 6.23 -8.31 -17.97
CA ILE A 241 5.95 -6.88 -18.00
C ILE A 241 5.05 -6.52 -16.81
N THR A 242 5.55 -5.64 -15.95
CA THR A 242 4.77 -5.14 -14.80
C THR A 242 3.87 -3.98 -15.24
N GLN A 243 2.58 -4.09 -14.94
CA GLN A 243 1.55 -3.11 -15.27
C GLN A 243 0.89 -2.58 -14.01
N LEU A 244 0.53 -1.30 -14.04
CA LEU A 244 -0.40 -0.75 -13.07
C LEU A 244 -1.82 -1.19 -13.46
N ALA A 245 -2.64 -1.56 -12.48
CA ALA A 245 -4.04 -1.86 -12.69
C ALA A 245 -4.89 -1.24 -11.58
N GLN A 246 -6.14 -0.93 -11.93
CA GLN A 246 -7.13 -0.41 -11.00
C GLN A 246 -8.11 -1.52 -10.63
N LEU A 247 -8.35 -1.72 -9.34
CA LEU A 247 -9.51 -2.45 -8.84
C LEU A 247 -10.67 -1.45 -8.67
N ASP A 248 -11.62 -1.54 -9.59
CA ASP A 248 -12.81 -0.69 -9.65
C ASP A 248 -14.02 -1.43 -9.10
N LEU A 249 -14.40 -1.12 -7.87
CA LEU A 249 -15.55 -1.76 -7.20
C LEU A 249 -16.90 -1.17 -7.63
N ASP A 250 -16.89 0.05 -8.16
CA ASP A 250 -18.09 0.75 -8.61
C ASP A 250 -18.49 0.30 -10.03
N ASN A 251 -17.49 0.03 -10.88
CA ASN A 251 -17.68 -0.50 -12.22
C ASN A 251 -17.96 -2.01 -12.20
N LYS A 252 -19.21 -2.37 -11.92
CA LYS A 252 -19.63 -3.77 -11.81
C LYS A 252 -19.74 -4.47 -13.18
N SER A 253 -19.36 -5.74 -13.20
CA SER A 253 -19.61 -6.66 -14.31
C SER A 253 -21.11 -6.96 -14.40
N ILE A 254 -21.66 -6.85 -15.61
CA ILE A 254 -23.06 -7.20 -15.87
C ILE A 254 -23.35 -8.69 -15.68
N ILE A 255 -22.31 -9.53 -15.76
CA ILE A 255 -22.43 -10.99 -15.66
C ILE A 255 -22.35 -11.44 -14.20
N THR A 256 -21.35 -10.95 -13.46
CA THR A 256 -21.05 -11.45 -12.10
C THR A 256 -21.53 -10.53 -10.99
N GLY A 257 -21.92 -9.29 -11.29
CA GLY A 257 -22.25 -8.26 -10.29
C GLY A 257 -21.06 -7.78 -9.45
N LYS A 258 -19.85 -8.31 -9.72
CA LYS A 258 -18.59 -7.98 -9.03
C LYS A 258 -17.91 -6.78 -9.69
N GLY A 259 -17.03 -6.10 -8.97
CA GLY A 259 -16.14 -5.06 -9.53
C GLY A 259 -15.26 -5.59 -10.66
N LYS A 260 -14.43 -4.73 -11.23
CA LYS A 260 -13.53 -5.07 -12.34
C LYS A 260 -12.09 -4.74 -12.03
N ILE A 261 -11.19 -5.47 -12.67
CA ILE A 261 -9.80 -5.05 -12.82
C ILE A 261 -9.67 -4.35 -14.17
N ILE A 262 -9.19 -3.11 -14.15
CA ILE A 262 -8.90 -2.31 -15.33
C ILE A 262 -7.38 -2.24 -15.46
N GLU A 263 -6.82 -2.90 -16.47
CA GLU A 263 -5.40 -2.77 -16.81
C GLU A 263 -5.12 -1.35 -17.30
N LEU A 264 -4.13 -0.70 -16.69
CA LEU A 264 -3.65 0.62 -17.09
C LEU A 264 -2.34 0.47 -17.88
N SER A 265 -1.52 1.52 -17.90
CA SER A 265 -0.25 1.52 -18.62
C SER A 265 0.81 0.62 -17.94
N PRO A 266 1.71 0.00 -18.73
CA PRO A 266 2.91 -0.64 -18.19
C PRO A 266 3.74 0.35 -17.37
N LEU A 267 4.29 -0.11 -16.24
CA LEU A 267 5.23 0.71 -15.48
C LEU A 267 6.51 0.89 -16.29
N THR A 268 6.95 2.14 -16.45
CA THR A 268 8.14 2.47 -17.23
C THR A 268 9.14 3.29 -16.42
N PHE A 269 10.42 3.04 -16.65
CA PHE A 269 11.53 3.87 -16.16
C PHE A 269 12.48 4.13 -17.33
N ASP A 270 12.87 5.37 -17.54
CA ASP A 270 13.69 5.78 -18.70
C ASP A 270 13.16 5.25 -20.04
N ARG A 271 11.82 5.30 -20.21
CA ARG A 271 11.07 4.82 -21.40
C ARG A 271 11.18 3.31 -21.66
N GLN A 272 11.67 2.53 -20.68
CA GLN A 272 11.72 1.07 -20.75
C GLN A 272 10.68 0.47 -19.81
N ALA A 273 9.98 -0.55 -20.27
CA ALA A 273 9.08 -1.31 -19.42
C ALA A 273 9.85 -1.98 -18.28
N LEU A 274 9.26 -1.99 -17.10
CA LEU A 274 9.83 -2.64 -15.94
C LEU A 274 9.73 -4.16 -16.08
N ALA A 275 10.89 -4.84 -16.15
CA ALA A 275 11.01 -6.28 -16.36
C ALA A 275 10.85 -7.14 -15.09
N ASN A 276 10.70 -6.51 -13.92
CA ASN A 276 10.51 -7.17 -12.63
C ASN A 276 9.38 -6.47 -11.86
N ASP A 277 8.69 -7.22 -11.01
CA ASP A 277 7.65 -6.64 -10.16
C ASP A 277 8.20 -5.59 -9.18
N LEU A 278 7.32 -4.69 -8.72
CA LEU A 278 7.65 -3.73 -7.66
C LEU A 278 7.74 -4.43 -6.30
N PHE A 279 8.61 -3.91 -5.44
CA PHE A 279 8.62 -4.29 -4.03
C PHE A 279 7.39 -3.73 -3.32
N SER A 280 6.98 -2.49 -3.63
CA SER A 280 5.88 -1.84 -2.92
C SER A 280 5.25 -0.71 -3.71
N LEU A 281 4.00 -0.39 -3.36
CA LEU A 281 3.20 0.69 -3.91
C LEU A 281 2.39 1.33 -2.77
N ALA A 282 2.39 2.67 -2.65
CA ALA A 282 1.61 3.39 -1.65
C ALA A 282 1.26 4.81 -2.11
N PHE A 283 0.09 5.30 -1.70
CA PHE A 283 -0.31 6.69 -1.90
C PHE A 283 0.06 7.54 -0.70
N SER A 284 0.61 8.74 -0.94
CA SER A 284 0.69 9.78 0.09
C SER A 284 -0.69 10.33 0.41
N PRO A 285 -0.86 11.02 1.56
CA PRO A 285 -2.11 11.72 1.88
C PRO A 285 -2.52 12.77 0.83
N SER A 286 -1.57 13.35 0.10
CA SER A 286 -1.82 14.28 -1.02
C SER A 286 -2.33 13.59 -2.30
N GLY A 287 -2.29 12.25 -2.36
CA GLY A 287 -2.70 11.48 -3.53
C GLY A 287 -1.60 11.18 -4.54
N ASP A 288 -0.33 11.46 -4.21
CA ASP A 288 0.79 11.09 -5.05
C ASP A 288 1.12 9.59 -4.86
N LEU A 289 1.32 8.89 -5.97
CA LEU A 289 1.68 7.47 -5.94
C LEU A 289 3.19 7.29 -5.84
N TYR A 290 3.62 6.48 -4.88
CA TYR A 290 5.02 6.12 -4.67
C TYR A 290 5.21 4.61 -4.81
N ALA A 291 6.37 4.24 -5.33
CA ALA A 291 6.77 2.85 -5.51
C ALA A 291 8.18 2.60 -4.98
N VAL A 292 8.43 1.38 -4.50
CA VAL A 292 9.79 0.87 -4.26
C VAL A 292 10.09 -0.19 -5.30
N GLY A 293 11.21 -0.03 -6.00
CA GLY A 293 11.60 -0.89 -7.10
C GLY A 293 13.11 -0.95 -7.28
N LYS A 294 13.56 -1.90 -8.10
CA LYS A 294 14.92 -1.97 -8.64
C LYS A 294 14.90 -1.51 -10.09
N VAL A 295 15.97 -0.85 -10.51
CA VAL A 295 16.20 -0.58 -11.94
C VAL A 295 16.97 -1.76 -12.53
N LYS A 296 16.42 -2.42 -13.55
CA LYS A 296 17.09 -3.53 -14.26
C LYS A 296 17.60 -4.62 -13.30
N SER A 297 18.88 -4.99 -13.41
CA SER A 297 19.56 -5.99 -12.57
C SER A 297 20.30 -5.38 -11.37
N GLU A 298 20.08 -4.09 -11.08
CA GLU A 298 20.70 -3.45 -9.90
C GLU A 298 20.21 -4.10 -8.60
N GLN A 299 21.09 -4.20 -7.61
CA GLN A 299 20.70 -4.66 -6.28
C GLN A 299 20.10 -3.54 -5.42
N THR A 300 20.41 -2.29 -5.76
CA THR A 300 19.93 -1.11 -5.07
C THR A 300 18.44 -0.90 -5.31
N LYS A 301 17.72 -0.60 -4.23
CA LYS A 301 16.30 -0.25 -4.28
C LYS A 301 16.16 1.25 -4.18
N TYR A 302 15.24 1.79 -4.97
CA TYR A 302 14.96 3.22 -4.99
C TYR A 302 13.49 3.47 -4.69
N LEU A 303 13.24 4.65 -4.12
CA LEU A 303 11.91 5.24 -4.07
C LEU A 303 11.65 5.98 -5.38
N PHE A 304 10.48 5.74 -5.96
CA PHE A 304 9.98 6.40 -7.16
C PHE A 304 8.68 7.12 -6.86
N ASN A 305 8.46 8.26 -7.51
CA ASN A 305 7.13 8.79 -7.74
C ASN A 305 6.60 8.21 -9.06
N VAL A 306 5.32 7.85 -9.11
CA VAL A 306 4.66 7.22 -10.27
C VAL A 306 3.58 8.15 -10.81
N ASP A 307 3.68 8.53 -12.07
CA ASP A 307 2.62 9.26 -12.76
C ASP A 307 1.49 8.29 -13.12
N LEU A 308 0.30 8.50 -12.53
CA LEU A 308 -0.87 7.65 -12.76
C LEU A 308 -1.37 7.65 -14.22
N LYS A 309 -1.12 8.72 -14.99
CA LYS A 309 -1.67 8.87 -16.35
C LYS A 309 -0.92 7.99 -17.35
N ASN A 310 0.39 7.88 -17.21
CA ASN A 310 1.27 7.20 -18.16
C ASN A 310 2.12 6.09 -17.53
N ALA A 311 1.96 5.85 -16.22
CA ALA A 311 2.73 4.88 -15.43
C ALA A 311 4.26 5.08 -15.52
N GLN A 312 4.71 6.31 -15.77
CA GLN A 312 6.12 6.66 -15.76
C GLN A 312 6.62 6.82 -14.32
N MET A 313 7.70 6.13 -14.00
CA MET A 313 8.38 6.19 -12.71
C MET A 313 9.52 7.22 -12.77
N LYS A 314 9.52 8.14 -11.81
CA LYS A 314 10.60 9.10 -11.60
C LYS A 314 11.35 8.74 -10.32
N ARG A 315 12.63 8.38 -10.46
CA ARG A 315 13.49 8.07 -9.32
C ARG A 315 13.66 9.30 -8.44
N LEU A 316 13.50 9.13 -7.12
CA LEU A 316 13.69 10.18 -6.13
C LEU A 316 15.01 10.00 -5.38
N THR A 317 15.16 8.88 -4.69
CA THR A 317 16.33 8.60 -3.84
C THR A 317 16.50 7.10 -3.63
N GLU A 318 17.69 6.69 -3.17
CA GLU A 318 17.89 5.33 -2.67
C GLU A 318 17.04 5.12 -1.41
N PHE A 319 16.32 4.00 -1.37
CA PHE A 319 15.51 3.65 -0.21
C PHE A 319 15.42 2.13 -0.06
N SER A 320 16.37 1.59 0.71
CA SER A 320 16.59 0.15 0.84
C SER A 320 15.62 -0.52 1.81
N VAL A 321 14.35 -0.60 1.41
CA VAL A 321 13.25 -1.21 2.18
C VAL A 321 12.48 -2.24 1.33
N ASP A 322 11.68 -3.11 1.95
CA ASP A 322 10.85 -4.11 1.24
C ASP A 322 9.44 -3.60 0.97
N LYS A 323 8.85 -2.86 1.90
CA LYS A 323 7.49 -2.33 1.78
C LYS A 323 7.43 -0.90 2.27
N ILE A 324 6.54 -0.08 1.71
CA ILE A 324 6.26 1.29 2.15
C ILE A 324 4.79 1.49 2.49
N ALA A 325 4.52 2.43 3.39
CA ALA A 325 3.19 2.92 3.70
C ALA A 325 3.26 4.38 4.15
N PHE A 326 2.14 5.07 4.02
CA PHE A 326 1.92 6.36 4.68
C PHE A 326 0.99 6.15 5.87
N ALA A 327 1.14 6.99 6.90
CA ALA A 327 0.14 7.05 7.96
C ALA A 327 -1.18 7.56 7.35
N ARG A 328 -2.29 6.92 7.72
CA ARG A 328 -3.62 7.45 7.43
C ARG A 328 -3.90 8.63 8.35
N SER A 329 -4.46 9.69 7.77
CA SER A 329 -4.96 10.88 8.44
C SER A 329 -6.47 10.80 8.63
#